data_AF-A0A218WYC2-F1
#
_entry.id   AF-A0A218WYC2-F1
#
_cell.length_a   1.000
_cell.length_b   1.000
_cell.length_c   1.000
_cell.angle_alpha   90.00
_cell.angle_beta   90.00
_cell.angle_gamma   90.00
#
_symmetry.space_group_name_H-M   'P 1'
#
loop_
_entity.id
_entity.type
_entity.pdbx_description
1 polymer ?
#
loop_
_entity_poly.entity_id
_entity_poly.type
_entity_poly.pdbx_seq_one_letter_code
_entity_poly.pdbx_strand_id
1 'polypeptide(L)'
;MAYASENPFDKELWDFIFSELKRKSSFVHQPEQIRIISDARGCWVLDRESEDCSSKLKPYVQNFEFGKSLLAWHVATELFYNTDSSNDGSSSSSSASAGLNKQREFSKALSDYMLYLMLMQPTMTSAVRGNFSRMFDETVADAKKGRPPKGERESQRPYESYLTVIDKDPTEVERESKRLLEDSPLVEVYENKAVSALWDAQQLARELKKLVREDRWRIMSRVWVEMMSYAAIHCRAAAHAQALSKGGELLSLVWMLLAHLGIGERFEPSEYYDYYDSFFIV
;
A
#
# COMPACT_ATOMS: atom_id res chain seq x y z
N MET A 1 -7.64 -23.12 2.58
CA MET A 1 -7.29 -22.22 1.47
C MET A 1 -5.99 -21.54 1.82
N ALA A 2 -4.92 -21.77 1.07
CA ALA A 2 -3.66 -21.07 1.23
C ALA A 2 -3.72 -19.78 0.38
N TYR A 3 -4.02 -18.65 1.03
CA TYR A 3 -3.88 -17.31 0.43
C TYR A 3 -2.40 -16.86 0.40
N ALA A 4 -1.50 -17.71 0.88
CA ALA A 4 -0.07 -17.49 0.95
C ALA A 4 0.63 -18.58 0.13
N SER A 5 1.42 -18.17 -0.85
CA SER A 5 2.51 -18.99 -1.36
C SER A 5 3.73 -18.72 -0.48
N GLU A 6 4.43 -19.77 -0.06
CA GLU A 6 5.71 -19.64 0.64
C GLU A 6 6.78 -19.24 -0.37
N ASN A 7 6.81 -17.96 -0.74
CA ASN A 7 7.91 -17.42 -1.53
C ASN A 7 9.04 -17.04 -0.58
N PRO A 8 10.28 -17.50 -0.81
CA PRO A 8 11.41 -17.06 -0.02
C PRO A 8 11.52 -15.54 -0.11
N PHE A 9 11.61 -14.89 1.04
CA PHE A 9 11.74 -13.44 1.09
C PHE A 9 13.03 -13.01 0.40
N ASP A 10 12.88 -12.26 -0.69
CA ASP A 10 13.99 -11.87 -1.55
C ASP A 10 14.94 -10.90 -0.83
N LYS A 11 16.23 -11.25 -0.81
CA LYS A 11 17.28 -10.41 -0.22
C LYS A 11 17.35 -9.04 -0.90
N GLU A 12 17.12 -8.98 -2.21
CA GLU A 12 17.16 -7.71 -2.93
C GLU A 12 16.00 -6.80 -2.55
N LEU A 13 14.80 -7.36 -2.34
CA LEU A 13 13.66 -6.64 -1.79
C LEU A 13 13.93 -6.13 -0.37
N TRP A 14 14.56 -6.95 0.48
CA TRP A 14 14.97 -6.51 1.82
C TRP A 14 15.98 -5.35 1.77
N ASP A 15 17.03 -5.49 0.94
CA ASP A 15 18.06 -4.47 0.76
C ASP A 15 17.43 -3.15 0.25
N PHE A 16 16.41 -3.24 -0.60
CA PHE A 16 15.62 -2.10 -1.05
C PHE A 16 14.82 -1.44 0.07
N ILE A 17 14.03 -2.21 0.83
CA ILE A 17 13.28 -1.70 1.99
C ILE A 17 14.23 -1.02 2.96
N PHE A 18 15.30 -1.71 3.37
CA PHE A 18 16.30 -1.18 4.30
C PHE A 18 16.90 0.14 3.80
N SER A 19 17.26 0.22 2.52
CA SER A 19 17.85 1.42 1.92
C SER A 19 16.89 2.60 1.93
N GLU A 20 15.61 2.39 1.61
CA GLU A 20 14.60 3.45 1.62
C GLU A 20 14.29 3.91 3.06
N LEU A 21 14.23 3.01 4.05
CA LEU A 21 14.04 3.38 5.45
C LEU A 21 15.24 4.13 6.04
N LYS A 22 16.46 3.68 5.73
CA LYS A 22 17.69 4.36 6.13
C LYS A 22 17.80 5.75 5.49
N ARG A 23 17.40 5.88 4.22
CA ARG A 23 17.30 7.18 3.56
C ARG A 23 16.25 8.05 4.22
N LYS A 24 15.10 7.50 4.62
CA LYS A 24 14.06 8.23 5.34
C LYS A 24 14.58 8.75 6.69
N SER A 25 15.35 7.94 7.42
CA SER A 25 15.87 8.31 8.75
C SER A 25 16.96 9.38 8.72
N SER A 26 17.74 9.49 7.63
CA SER A 26 18.81 10.49 7.55
C SER A 26 18.33 11.95 7.57
N PHE A 27 17.02 12.18 7.41
CA PHE A 27 16.40 13.51 7.47
C PHE A 27 15.73 13.82 8.81
N VAL A 28 15.77 12.89 9.76
CA VAL A 28 15.31 13.11 11.13
C VAL A 28 16.44 13.81 11.89
N HIS A 29 16.38 15.13 11.96
CA HIS A 29 17.33 15.94 12.74
C HIS A 29 16.72 16.45 14.05
N GLN A 30 15.38 16.53 14.11
CA GLN A 30 14.63 17.06 15.24
C GLN A 30 13.47 16.14 15.64
N PRO A 31 13.10 16.07 16.92
CA PRO A 31 11.98 15.24 17.39
C PRO A 31 10.65 15.53 16.68
N GLU A 32 10.37 16.78 16.33
CA GLU A 32 9.14 17.21 15.66
C GLU A 32 9.01 16.58 14.26
N GLN A 33 10.14 16.30 13.61
CA GLN A 33 10.17 15.64 12.31
C GLN A 33 9.86 14.15 12.41
N ILE A 34 10.10 13.52 13.56
CA ILE A 34 9.81 12.09 13.76
C ILE A 34 8.33 11.82 13.55
N ARG A 35 7.45 12.64 14.13
CA ARG A 35 5.99 12.45 14.00
C ARG A 35 5.54 12.62 12.55
N ILE A 36 5.98 13.68 11.88
CA ILE A 36 5.65 13.94 10.47
C ILE A 36 6.09 12.77 9.58
N ILE A 37 7.31 12.29 9.77
CA ILE A 37 7.90 11.18 8.99
C ILE A 37 7.22 9.85 9.30
N SER A 38 6.79 9.64 10.56
CA SER A 38 6.09 8.43 11.01
C SER A 38 4.66 8.35 10.49
N ASP A 39 3.96 9.47 10.44
CA ASP A 39 2.57 9.57 9.95
C ASP A 39 2.47 9.64 8.42
N ALA A 40 3.60 9.84 7.73
CA ALA A 40 3.64 9.87 6.28
C ALA A 40 3.46 8.46 5.69
N ARG A 41 2.47 8.31 4.79
CA ARG A 41 2.07 7.05 4.11
C ARG A 41 2.20 7.10 2.58
N GLY A 42 3.12 7.92 2.10
CA GLY A 42 3.48 8.10 0.68
C GLY A 42 3.87 9.54 0.33
N CYS A 43 3.47 10.50 1.16
CA CYS A 43 3.69 11.93 0.91
C CYS A 43 5.17 12.28 0.94
N TRP A 44 5.95 11.65 1.81
CA TRP A 44 7.37 11.94 1.92
C TRP A 44 8.13 11.59 0.64
N VAL A 45 7.74 10.49 -0.01
CA VAL A 45 8.23 10.13 -1.35
C VAL A 45 7.77 11.15 -2.38
N LEU A 46 6.48 11.50 -2.39
CA LEU A 46 5.91 12.41 -3.39
C LEU A 46 6.37 13.87 -3.27
N ASP A 47 6.73 14.34 -2.07
CA ASP A 47 7.29 15.68 -1.80
C ASP A 47 8.64 15.92 -2.50
N ARG A 48 9.28 14.84 -2.97
CA ARG A 48 10.62 14.87 -3.59
C ARG A 48 10.57 14.72 -5.11
N GLU A 49 9.39 14.53 -5.66
CA GLU A 49 9.14 14.52 -7.10
C GLU A 49 8.82 15.96 -7.59
N SER A 50 8.57 16.13 -8.89
CA SER A 50 8.17 17.45 -9.41
C SER A 50 6.86 17.94 -8.76
N GLU A 51 6.70 19.26 -8.62
CA GLU A 51 5.49 19.86 -8.03
C GLU A 51 4.21 19.38 -8.72
N ASP A 52 4.26 19.25 -10.05
CA ASP A 52 3.16 18.71 -10.85
C ASP A 52 2.82 17.26 -10.47
N CYS A 53 3.83 16.39 -10.37
CA CYS A 53 3.64 15.00 -9.95
C CYS A 53 3.13 14.90 -8.50
N SER A 54 3.72 15.69 -7.60
CA SER A 54 3.40 15.70 -6.18
C SER A 54 1.94 16.10 -5.93
N SER A 55 1.51 17.23 -6.51
CA SER A 55 0.15 17.76 -6.34
C SER A 55 -0.93 16.82 -6.89
N LYS A 56 -0.64 16.09 -7.98
CA LYS A 56 -1.57 15.12 -8.59
C LYS A 56 -1.68 13.81 -7.83
N LEU A 57 -0.60 13.31 -7.22
CA LEU A 57 -0.57 12.00 -6.56
C LEU A 57 -0.88 12.04 -5.06
N LYS A 58 -0.53 13.15 -4.37
CA LYS A 58 -0.77 13.31 -2.92
C LYS A 58 -2.21 13.05 -2.48
N PRO A 59 -3.26 13.49 -3.21
CA PRO A 59 -4.63 13.22 -2.81
C PRO A 59 -4.91 11.72 -2.55
N TYR A 60 -4.30 10.82 -3.33
CA TYR A 60 -4.50 9.38 -3.21
C TYR A 60 -3.75 8.72 -2.04
N VAL A 61 -2.86 9.47 -1.37
CA VAL A 61 -2.18 9.04 -0.15
C VAL A 61 -2.54 9.89 1.06
N GLN A 62 -3.33 10.96 0.96
CA GLN A 62 -3.66 11.85 2.10
C GLN A 62 -5.16 11.99 2.35
N ASN A 63 -5.98 12.07 1.30
CA ASN A 63 -7.35 12.54 1.45
C ASN A 63 -8.34 11.43 1.87
N PHE A 64 -7.90 10.17 1.87
CA PHE A 64 -8.76 9.01 2.13
C PHE A 64 -8.37 8.25 3.41
N GLU A 65 -9.25 7.38 3.91
CA GLU A 65 -8.87 6.38 4.92
C GLU A 65 -7.71 5.51 4.41
N PHE A 66 -6.82 5.05 5.31
CA PHE A 66 -5.63 4.28 4.93
C PHE A 66 -5.99 3.06 4.07
N GLY A 67 -7.02 2.32 4.45
CA GLY A 67 -7.50 1.17 3.69
C GLY A 67 -7.95 1.51 2.26
N LYS A 68 -8.56 2.69 2.06
CA LYS A 68 -9.01 3.13 0.73
C LYS A 68 -7.84 3.54 -0.16
N SER A 69 -6.88 4.29 0.40
CA SER A 69 -5.62 4.61 -0.28
C SER A 69 -4.86 3.35 -0.67
N LEU A 70 -4.66 2.42 0.27
CA LEU A 70 -3.98 1.15 0.02
C LEU A 70 -4.66 0.36 -1.11
N LEU A 71 -5.99 0.27 -1.10
CA LEU A 71 -6.73 -0.46 -2.13
C LEU A 71 -6.64 0.23 -3.50
N ALA A 72 -6.71 1.55 -3.55
CA ALA A 72 -6.55 2.31 -4.79
C ALA A 72 -5.16 2.11 -5.42
N TRP A 73 -4.10 2.20 -4.61
CA TRP A 73 -2.73 1.95 -5.03
C TRP A 73 -2.50 0.48 -5.42
N HIS A 74 -3.13 -0.47 -4.73
CA HIS A 74 -3.06 -1.89 -5.07
C HIS A 74 -3.66 -2.15 -6.46
N VAL A 75 -4.89 -1.67 -6.70
CA VAL A 75 -5.54 -1.81 -8.01
C VAL A 75 -4.72 -1.12 -9.10
N ALA A 76 -4.19 0.09 -8.88
CA ALA A 76 -3.32 0.76 -9.85
C ALA A 76 -2.04 -0.07 -10.14
N THR A 77 -1.46 -0.71 -9.12
CA THR A 77 -0.32 -1.62 -9.27
C THR A 77 -0.68 -2.81 -10.15
N GLU A 78 -1.83 -3.45 -9.91
CA GLU A 78 -2.31 -4.55 -10.75
C GLU A 78 -2.53 -4.13 -12.21
N LEU A 79 -3.12 -2.96 -12.43
CA LEU A 79 -3.35 -2.46 -13.78
C LEU A 79 -2.03 -2.32 -14.54
N PHE A 80 -1.05 -1.63 -13.97
CA PHE A 80 0.25 -1.46 -14.62
C PHE A 80 1.05 -2.74 -14.73
N TYR A 81 1.01 -3.61 -13.71
CA TYR A 81 1.74 -4.88 -13.75
C TYR A 81 1.25 -5.74 -14.92
N ASN A 82 -0.06 -5.73 -15.19
CA ASN A 82 -0.65 -6.51 -16.26
C ASN A 82 -0.59 -5.83 -17.64
N THR A 83 -0.33 -4.52 -17.74
CA THR A 83 -0.24 -3.82 -19.04
C THR A 83 1.19 -3.48 -19.47
N ASP A 84 2.09 -3.26 -18.53
CA ASP A 84 3.50 -3.03 -18.82
C ASP A 84 4.17 -4.38 -19.05
N SER A 85 4.23 -4.81 -20.31
CA SER A 85 4.92 -6.03 -20.65
C SER A 85 6.39 -5.99 -20.17
N SER A 86 6.88 -7.10 -19.63
CA SER A 86 8.30 -7.27 -19.27
C SER A 86 9.24 -7.21 -20.49
N ASN A 87 8.67 -7.10 -21.69
CA ASN A 87 9.30 -7.40 -22.97
C ASN A 87 9.09 -6.27 -24.00
N ASP A 88 9.17 -5.02 -23.56
CA ASP A 88 9.49 -3.96 -24.52
C ASP A 88 10.82 -4.36 -25.16
N GLY A 89 10.80 -4.63 -26.47
CA GLY A 89 11.84 -5.32 -27.24
C GLY A 89 13.20 -4.61 -27.33
N SER A 90 13.53 -3.73 -26.39
CA SER A 90 14.89 -3.26 -26.15
C SER A 90 15.72 -4.43 -25.62
N SER A 91 16.33 -5.15 -26.55
CA SER A 91 17.39 -6.15 -26.35
C SER A 91 18.69 -5.52 -25.79
N SER A 92 18.58 -4.41 -25.06
CA SER A 92 19.69 -3.74 -24.40
C SER A 92 19.64 -4.14 -22.93
N SER A 93 20.40 -5.17 -22.59
CA SER A 93 20.80 -5.57 -21.24
C SER A 93 21.62 -4.46 -20.55
N SER A 94 21.02 -3.29 -20.38
CA SER A 94 21.58 -2.19 -19.62
C SER A 94 21.26 -2.39 -18.14
N SER A 95 22.19 -2.02 -17.26
CA SER A 95 21.98 -2.04 -15.80
C SER A 95 20.73 -1.26 -15.37
N ALA A 96 20.35 -0.23 -16.15
CA ALA A 96 19.10 0.52 -15.97
C ALA A 96 17.87 -0.37 -16.16
N SER A 97 17.76 -1.12 -17.27
CA SER A 97 16.62 -2.04 -17.52
C SER A 97 16.47 -3.12 -16.44
N ALA A 98 17.59 -3.62 -15.90
CA ALA A 98 17.58 -4.59 -14.81
C ALA A 98 17.07 -3.97 -13.50
N GLY A 99 17.48 -2.75 -13.17
CA GLY A 99 16.96 -2.00 -12.02
C GLY A 99 15.44 -1.80 -12.12
N LEU A 100 14.96 -1.38 -13.28
CA LEU A 100 13.55 -1.12 -13.56
C LEU A 100 12.66 -2.35 -13.37
N ASN A 101 13.08 -3.50 -13.89
CA ASN A 101 12.38 -4.75 -13.67
C ASN A 101 12.28 -5.07 -12.17
N LYS A 102 13.32 -4.77 -11.37
CA LYS A 102 13.26 -4.94 -9.91
C LYS A 102 12.26 -4.00 -9.26
N GLN A 103 12.18 -2.71 -9.63
CA GLN A 103 11.16 -1.82 -9.04
C GLN A 103 9.73 -2.26 -9.37
N ARG A 104 9.48 -2.81 -10.55
CA ARG A 104 8.20 -3.44 -10.91
C ARG A 104 7.89 -4.63 -10.00
N GLU A 105 8.82 -5.57 -9.86
CA GLU A 105 8.63 -6.74 -8.98
C GLU A 105 8.48 -6.34 -7.50
N PHE A 106 9.27 -5.39 -7.01
CA PHE A 106 9.15 -4.89 -5.64
C PHE A 106 7.80 -4.20 -5.41
N SER A 107 7.32 -3.40 -6.36
CA SER A 107 6.00 -2.79 -6.26
C SER A 107 4.91 -3.84 -6.14
N LYS A 108 4.96 -4.90 -6.97
CA LYS A 108 4.00 -6.00 -6.93
C LYS A 108 4.07 -6.78 -5.62
N ALA A 109 5.26 -7.19 -5.20
CA ALA A 109 5.47 -7.96 -3.98
C ALA A 109 5.00 -7.18 -2.73
N LEU A 110 5.35 -5.90 -2.62
CA LEU A 110 4.92 -5.06 -1.50
C LEU A 110 3.41 -4.80 -1.52
N SER A 111 2.84 -4.54 -2.70
CA SER A 111 1.40 -4.35 -2.90
C SER A 111 0.59 -5.58 -2.47
N ASP A 112 1.00 -6.77 -2.89
CA ASP A 112 0.36 -8.04 -2.54
C ASP A 112 0.48 -8.34 -1.05
N TYR A 113 1.67 -8.12 -0.48
CA TYR A 113 1.90 -8.32 0.94
C TYR A 113 1.07 -7.36 1.80
N MET A 114 0.97 -6.09 1.41
CA MET A 114 0.14 -5.11 2.13
C MET A 114 -1.36 -5.45 2.03
N LEU A 115 -1.83 -5.92 0.87
CA LEU A 115 -3.20 -6.43 0.74
C LEU A 115 -3.42 -7.68 1.61
N TYR A 116 -2.48 -8.62 1.59
CA TYR A 116 -2.48 -9.82 2.46
C TYR A 116 -2.61 -9.42 3.93
N LEU A 117 -1.82 -8.46 4.41
CA LEU A 117 -1.90 -8.02 5.81
C LEU A 117 -3.29 -7.49 6.17
N MET A 118 -3.93 -6.71 5.29
CA MET A 118 -5.25 -6.13 5.54
C MET A 118 -6.37 -7.19 5.54
N LEU A 119 -6.22 -8.25 4.74
CA LEU A 119 -7.19 -9.35 4.64
C LEU A 119 -6.97 -10.42 5.71
N MET A 120 -5.73 -10.87 5.88
CA MET A 120 -5.38 -12.10 6.62
C MET A 120 -4.76 -11.84 7.99
N GLN A 121 -4.24 -10.64 8.26
CA GLN A 121 -3.62 -10.27 9.55
C GLN A 121 -4.36 -9.09 10.22
N PRO A 122 -5.67 -9.24 10.52
CA PRO A 122 -6.51 -8.15 11.01
C PRO A 122 -6.07 -7.61 12.38
N THR A 123 -5.44 -8.44 13.21
CA THR A 123 -4.92 -8.02 14.51
C THR A 123 -3.77 -7.02 14.36
N MET A 124 -2.86 -7.27 13.41
CA MET A 124 -1.71 -6.41 13.11
C MET A 124 -2.15 -5.09 12.49
N THR A 125 -3.18 -5.11 11.65
CA THR A 125 -3.67 -3.91 10.95
C THR A 125 -4.80 -3.18 11.69
N SER A 126 -5.21 -3.66 12.86
CA SER A 126 -6.42 -3.19 13.57
C SER A 126 -6.54 -1.67 13.73
N ALA A 127 -5.43 -0.96 13.97
CA ALA A 127 -5.42 0.51 14.09
C ALA A 127 -5.66 1.25 12.77
N VAL A 128 -5.30 0.66 11.64
CA VAL A 128 -5.36 1.29 10.30
C VAL A 128 -6.41 0.65 9.38
N ARG A 129 -7.05 -0.43 9.84
CA ARG A 129 -7.96 -1.26 9.04
C ARG A 129 -9.28 -0.57 8.72
N GLY A 130 -9.86 0.19 9.66
CA GLY A 130 -11.13 0.89 9.46
C GLY A 130 -12.20 0.00 8.80
N ASN A 131 -12.87 0.52 7.77
CA ASN A 131 -13.91 -0.19 7.00
C ASN A 131 -13.38 -1.04 5.84
N PHE A 132 -12.11 -1.46 5.88
CA PHE A 132 -11.42 -2.09 4.74
C PHE A 132 -12.17 -3.25 4.10
N SER A 133 -12.72 -4.19 4.89
CA SER A 133 -13.43 -5.36 4.34
C SER A 133 -14.59 -4.96 3.44
N ARG A 134 -15.38 -3.97 3.88
CA ARG A 134 -16.51 -3.45 3.09
C ARG A 134 -16.02 -2.76 1.82
N MET A 135 -14.99 -1.91 1.92
CA MET A 135 -14.40 -1.23 0.77
C MET A 135 -13.85 -2.22 -0.26
N PHE A 136 -13.21 -3.29 0.20
CA PHE A 136 -12.71 -4.37 -0.64
C PHE A 136 -13.85 -5.06 -1.39
N ASP A 137 -14.91 -5.48 -0.69
CA ASP A 137 -16.06 -6.15 -1.31
C ASP A 137 -16.75 -5.27 -2.36
N GLU A 138 -16.96 -3.98 -2.06
CA GLU A 138 -17.57 -3.03 -2.98
C GLU A 138 -16.67 -2.76 -4.20
N THR A 139 -15.36 -2.61 -4.01
CA THR A 139 -14.39 -2.42 -5.10
C THR A 139 -14.37 -3.63 -6.04
N VAL A 140 -14.36 -4.84 -5.48
CA VAL A 140 -14.40 -6.08 -6.26
C VAL A 140 -15.74 -6.21 -6.98
N ALA A 141 -16.86 -5.88 -6.33
CA ALA A 141 -18.17 -5.89 -6.97
C ALA A 141 -18.23 -4.91 -8.16
N ASP A 142 -17.72 -3.69 -8.00
CA ASP A 142 -17.70 -2.70 -9.07
C ASP A 142 -16.77 -3.08 -10.21
N ALA A 143 -15.60 -3.66 -9.90
CA ALA A 143 -14.68 -4.16 -10.93
C ALA A 143 -15.32 -5.28 -11.77
N LYS A 144 -16.07 -6.18 -11.13
CA LYS A 144 -16.84 -7.23 -11.82
C LYS A 144 -18.02 -6.68 -12.61
N LYS A 145 -18.60 -5.56 -12.19
CA LYS A 145 -19.83 -5.02 -12.77
C LYS A 145 -19.68 -4.46 -14.17
N GLY A 146 -18.47 -4.20 -14.70
CA GLY A 146 -18.10 -3.59 -16.00
C GLY A 146 -19.08 -3.64 -17.20
N ARG A 147 -20.33 -3.21 -16.99
CA ARG A 147 -21.52 -3.36 -17.82
C ARG A 147 -22.48 -2.25 -17.37
N PRO A 148 -23.17 -1.54 -18.28
CA PRO A 148 -24.27 -0.69 -17.87
C PRO A 148 -25.40 -1.56 -17.27
N PRO A 149 -26.08 -1.12 -16.20
CA PRO A 149 -27.21 -1.85 -15.64
C PRO A 149 -28.35 -1.92 -16.67
N LYS A 150 -28.59 -3.10 -17.21
CA LYS A 150 -29.91 -3.44 -17.74
C LYS A 150 -30.67 -4.20 -16.65
N GLY A 151 -31.64 -3.49 -16.07
CA GLY A 151 -32.87 -4.03 -15.48
C GLY A 151 -32.74 -5.09 -14.39
N GLU A 152 -33.17 -4.72 -13.19
CA GLU A 152 -33.99 -5.56 -12.31
C GLU A 152 -33.46 -6.95 -11.91
N ARG A 153 -32.92 -7.07 -10.69
CA ARG A 153 -33.63 -7.52 -9.48
C ARG A 153 -32.65 -8.01 -8.42
N GLU A 154 -32.92 -7.59 -7.19
CA GLU A 154 -32.35 -8.13 -5.96
C GLU A 154 -32.44 -9.65 -5.92
N SER A 155 -31.36 -10.29 -5.48
CA SER A 155 -31.41 -11.57 -4.77
C SER A 155 -30.09 -11.74 -4.03
N GLN A 156 -30.17 -11.69 -2.70
CA GLN A 156 -29.11 -12.12 -1.78
C GLN A 156 -28.59 -13.49 -2.22
N ARG A 157 -27.27 -13.63 -2.39
CA ARG A 157 -26.62 -14.93 -2.51
C ARG A 157 -25.50 -15.07 -1.47
N PRO A 158 -25.34 -16.25 -0.85
CA PRO A 158 -24.39 -16.46 0.25
C PRO A 158 -22.93 -16.35 -0.17
N TYR A 159 -22.14 -15.97 0.83
CA TYR A 159 -20.68 -15.92 0.88
C TYR A 159 -20.06 -17.29 0.53
N GLU A 160 -19.69 -17.48 -0.74
CA GLU A 160 -18.70 -18.47 -1.26
C GLU A 160 -18.75 -18.48 -2.81
N SER A 161 -18.17 -17.48 -3.50
CA SER A 161 -17.99 -17.53 -4.97
C SER A 161 -17.02 -16.46 -5.52
N TYR A 162 -15.92 -16.16 -4.80
CA TYR A 162 -14.98 -15.11 -5.21
C TYR A 162 -13.54 -15.60 -5.20
N LEU A 163 -13.26 -16.73 -5.86
CA LEU A 163 -11.90 -17.20 -6.14
C LEU A 163 -11.82 -17.91 -7.51
N THR A 164 -12.07 -17.15 -8.58
CA THR A 164 -11.60 -17.49 -9.94
C THR A 164 -10.87 -16.28 -10.53
N VAL A 165 -9.88 -15.76 -9.80
CA VAL A 165 -8.83 -14.91 -10.38
C VAL A 165 -7.61 -15.75 -10.76
N ILE A 166 -7.52 -16.98 -10.24
CA ILE A 166 -6.40 -17.89 -10.48
C ILE A 166 -6.53 -18.65 -11.83
N ASP A 167 -7.68 -18.53 -12.50
CA ASP A 167 -7.99 -19.30 -13.73
C ASP A 167 -8.39 -18.40 -14.92
N LYS A 168 -8.19 -17.09 -14.79
CA LYS A 168 -8.34 -16.19 -15.95
C LYS A 168 -7.07 -16.26 -16.79
N ASP A 169 -7.25 -16.40 -18.09
CA ASP A 169 -6.14 -16.37 -19.03
C ASP A 169 -5.37 -15.03 -18.90
N PRO A 170 -4.02 -15.02 -18.84
CA PRO A 170 -3.23 -13.80 -18.69
C PRO A 170 -3.59 -12.71 -19.72
N THR A 171 -4.00 -13.09 -20.93
CA THR A 171 -4.39 -12.13 -21.96
C THR A 171 -5.75 -11.47 -21.67
N GLU A 172 -6.65 -12.17 -20.97
CA GLU A 172 -7.92 -11.61 -20.51
C GLU A 172 -7.70 -10.58 -19.41
N VAL A 173 -6.80 -10.89 -18.45
CA VAL A 173 -6.41 -9.97 -17.37
C VAL A 173 -5.77 -8.69 -17.93
N GLU A 174 -4.86 -8.83 -18.89
CA GLU A 174 -4.28 -7.69 -19.60
C GLU A 174 -5.36 -6.87 -20.32
N ARG A 175 -6.29 -7.53 -21.04
CA ARG A 175 -7.37 -6.86 -21.79
C ARG A 175 -8.32 -6.11 -20.87
N GLU A 176 -8.69 -6.67 -19.72
CA GLU A 176 -9.50 -5.99 -18.71
C GLU A 176 -8.75 -4.80 -18.11
N SER A 177 -7.46 -4.98 -17.80
CA SER A 177 -6.62 -3.90 -17.25
C SER A 177 -6.51 -2.72 -18.21
N LYS A 178 -6.29 -2.97 -19.50
CA LYS A 178 -6.29 -1.92 -20.54
C LYS A 178 -7.62 -1.17 -20.61
N ARG A 179 -8.75 -1.90 -20.58
CA ARG A 179 -10.08 -1.28 -20.58
C ARG A 179 -10.30 -0.38 -19.37
N LEU A 180 -9.94 -0.84 -18.17
CA LEU A 180 -10.11 -0.03 -16.95
C LEU A 180 -9.28 1.25 -16.96
N LEU A 181 -8.12 1.24 -17.62
CA LEU A 181 -7.29 2.44 -17.83
C LEU A 181 -7.90 3.41 -18.86
N GLU A 182 -8.61 2.90 -19.86
CA GLU A 182 -9.20 3.67 -20.96
C GLU A 182 -10.59 4.25 -20.60
N ASP A 183 -11.46 3.45 -19.97
CA ASP A 183 -12.89 3.72 -19.74
C ASP A 183 -13.18 4.71 -18.60
N SER A 184 -12.15 5.25 -17.94
CA SER A 184 -12.38 6.12 -16.80
C SER A 184 -13.05 7.46 -17.24
N PRO A 185 -14.01 8.04 -16.49
CA PRO A 185 -14.65 9.30 -16.89
C PRO A 185 -13.70 10.50 -16.73
N LEU A 186 -13.63 11.43 -17.68
CA LEU A 186 -12.89 12.69 -17.53
C LEU A 186 -13.65 13.62 -16.57
N VAL A 187 -13.46 13.45 -15.26
CA VAL A 187 -14.13 14.29 -14.25
C VAL A 187 -13.12 14.72 -13.18
N GLU A 188 -12.95 16.04 -13.02
CA GLU A 188 -12.16 16.69 -11.96
C GLU A 188 -12.92 16.74 -10.61
N VAL A 189 -13.45 15.62 -10.13
CA VAL A 189 -14.10 15.58 -8.81
C VAL A 189 -13.19 14.84 -7.84
N TYR A 190 -12.33 15.58 -7.15
CA TYR A 190 -11.34 15.02 -6.19
C TYR A 190 -11.96 14.38 -4.94
N GLU A 191 -13.29 14.44 -4.77
CA GLU A 191 -13.96 13.92 -3.59
C GLU A 191 -15.05 12.91 -3.97
N ASN A 192 -14.62 11.75 -4.47
CA ASN A 192 -15.52 10.61 -4.58
C ASN A 192 -15.75 10.01 -3.19
N LYS A 193 -16.94 10.27 -2.63
CA LYS A 193 -17.39 9.70 -1.34
C LYS A 193 -17.88 8.25 -1.46
N ALA A 194 -17.76 7.63 -2.63
CA ALA A 194 -18.02 6.21 -2.78
C ALA A 194 -17.11 5.39 -1.85
N VAL A 195 -17.67 4.31 -1.33
CA VAL A 195 -16.97 3.36 -0.46
C VAL A 195 -16.01 2.50 -1.29
N SER A 196 -16.36 2.19 -2.55
CA SER A 196 -15.48 1.57 -3.54
C SER A 196 -14.26 2.44 -3.85
N ALA A 197 -13.08 1.82 -3.91
CA ALA A 197 -11.82 2.45 -4.29
C ALA A 197 -11.54 2.39 -5.79
N LEU A 198 -12.42 1.76 -6.59
CA LEU A 198 -12.15 1.51 -8.02
C LEU A 198 -11.99 2.81 -8.81
N TRP A 199 -12.87 3.79 -8.58
CA TRP A 199 -12.80 5.07 -9.28
C TRP A 199 -11.52 5.82 -8.89
N ASP A 200 -11.16 5.86 -7.61
CA ASP A 200 -9.93 6.49 -7.13
C ASP A 200 -8.69 5.79 -7.71
N ALA A 201 -8.72 4.46 -7.83
CA ALA A 201 -7.67 3.69 -8.47
C ALA A 201 -7.51 4.04 -9.96
N GLN A 202 -8.62 4.20 -10.69
CA GLN A 202 -8.59 4.58 -12.10
C GLN A 202 -8.01 5.99 -12.29
N GLN A 203 -8.38 6.93 -11.44
CA GLN A 203 -7.87 8.31 -11.50
C GLN A 203 -6.40 8.37 -11.09
N LEU A 204 -6.00 7.64 -10.05
CA LEU A 204 -4.60 7.46 -9.68
C LEU A 204 -3.79 6.86 -10.85
N ALA A 205 -4.30 5.80 -11.46
CA ALA A 205 -3.64 5.14 -12.58
C ALA A 205 -3.50 6.08 -13.79
N ARG A 206 -4.45 6.98 -14.02
CA ARG A 206 -4.33 8.01 -15.07
C ARG A 206 -3.20 8.99 -14.81
N GLU A 207 -3.08 9.48 -13.58
CA GLU A 207 -1.98 10.38 -13.21
C GLU A 207 -0.63 9.67 -13.31
N LEU A 208 -0.54 8.42 -12.84
CA LEU A 208 0.65 7.58 -12.97
C LEU A 208 0.99 7.25 -14.44
N LYS A 209 0.00 7.14 -15.33
CA LYS A 209 0.20 6.85 -16.76
C LYS A 209 0.90 8.00 -17.49
N LYS A 210 0.82 9.23 -16.98
CA LYS A 210 1.50 10.41 -17.54
C LYS A 210 3.01 10.40 -17.27
N LEU A 211 3.46 9.60 -16.30
CA LEU A 211 4.87 9.43 -15.99
C LEU A 211 5.53 8.45 -16.96
N VAL A 212 6.82 8.66 -17.22
CA VAL A 212 7.67 7.65 -17.87
C VAL A 212 7.67 6.38 -17.03
N ARG A 213 7.75 5.23 -17.70
CA ARG A 213 7.64 3.89 -17.08
C ARG A 213 8.61 3.75 -15.90
N GLU A 214 9.80 4.29 -16.07
CA GLU A 214 10.88 4.27 -15.08
C GLU A 214 10.50 4.96 -13.78
N ASP A 215 10.05 6.21 -13.89
CA ASP A 215 9.64 7.01 -12.74
C ASP A 215 8.39 6.43 -12.09
N ARG A 216 7.45 5.91 -12.87
CA ARG A 216 6.24 5.26 -12.35
C ARG A 216 6.58 4.12 -11.39
N TRP A 217 7.34 3.11 -11.84
CA TRP A 217 7.68 1.97 -10.99
C TRP A 217 8.60 2.35 -9.81
N ARG A 218 9.50 3.31 -10.02
CA ARG A 218 10.34 3.87 -8.96
C ARG A 218 9.53 4.57 -7.87
N ILE A 219 8.54 5.38 -8.25
CA ILE A 219 7.67 6.08 -7.29
C ILE A 219 6.76 5.07 -6.57
N MET A 220 6.12 4.16 -7.30
CA MET A 220 5.20 3.17 -6.73
C MET A 220 5.89 2.28 -5.69
N SER A 221 7.06 1.71 -6.02
CA SER A 221 7.82 0.87 -5.08
C SER A 221 8.17 1.61 -3.79
N ARG A 222 8.55 2.89 -3.88
CA ARG A 222 8.86 3.73 -2.71
C ARG A 222 7.63 4.10 -1.89
N VAL A 223 6.51 4.45 -2.54
CA VAL A 223 5.24 4.70 -1.83
C VAL A 223 4.80 3.47 -1.06
N TRP A 224 4.97 2.27 -1.63
CA TRP A 224 4.66 1.02 -0.93
C TRP A 224 5.52 0.80 0.32
N VAL A 225 6.82 1.09 0.28
CA VAL A 225 7.68 1.05 1.47
C VAL A 225 7.18 2.04 2.53
N GLU A 226 6.73 3.22 2.12
CA GLU A 226 6.22 4.24 3.05
C GLU A 226 4.87 3.83 3.68
N MET A 227 3.94 3.29 2.90
CA MET A 227 2.68 2.73 3.41
C MET A 227 2.91 1.56 4.37
N MET A 228 3.88 0.70 4.09
CA MET A 228 4.29 -0.38 4.99
C MET A 228 4.88 0.17 6.29
N SER A 229 5.71 1.22 6.20
CA SER A 229 6.28 1.88 7.39
C SER A 229 5.19 2.46 8.28
N TYR A 230 4.21 3.13 7.68
CA TYR A 230 3.04 3.66 8.38
C TYR A 230 2.29 2.53 9.10
N ALA A 231 1.94 1.45 8.38
CA ALA A 231 1.25 0.31 8.97
C ALA A 231 2.05 -0.36 10.11
N ALA A 232 3.38 -0.42 9.99
CA ALA A 232 4.25 -0.96 11.02
C ALA A 232 4.27 -0.08 12.28
N ILE A 233 4.36 1.25 12.14
CA ILE A 233 4.38 2.17 13.29
C ILE A 233 3.04 2.18 14.02
N HIS A 234 1.93 2.14 13.29
CA HIS A 234 0.60 2.17 13.89
C HIS A 234 0.08 0.78 14.30
N CYS A 235 0.85 -0.29 14.05
CA CYS A 235 0.52 -1.59 14.59
C CYS A 235 0.82 -1.62 16.10
N ARG A 236 -0.10 -2.19 16.89
CA ARG A 236 0.05 -2.27 18.35
C ARG A 236 1.27 -3.14 18.69
N ALA A 237 2.13 -2.66 19.58
CA ALA A 237 3.31 -3.41 20.03
C ALA A 237 2.99 -4.85 20.51
N ALA A 238 1.85 -5.06 21.16
CA ALA A 238 1.39 -6.39 21.56
C ALA A 238 1.13 -7.33 20.36
N ALA A 239 0.62 -6.81 19.24
CA ALA A 239 0.42 -7.58 18.02
C ALA A 239 1.77 -7.95 17.39
N HIS A 240 2.73 -7.02 17.35
CA HIS A 240 4.10 -7.32 16.92
C HIS A 240 4.75 -8.43 17.77
N ALA A 241 4.64 -8.34 19.09
CA ALA A 241 5.17 -9.36 20.01
C ALA A 241 4.51 -10.73 19.79
N GLN A 242 3.20 -10.76 19.54
CA GLN A 242 2.48 -12.00 19.23
C GLN A 242 2.89 -12.60 17.87
N ALA A 243 3.14 -11.77 16.85
CA ALA A 243 3.63 -12.24 15.57
C ALA A 243 5.05 -12.84 15.69
N LEU A 244 5.93 -12.17 16.45
CA LEU A 244 7.29 -12.64 16.71
C LEU A 244 7.32 -13.99 17.45
N SER A 245 6.39 -14.23 18.39
CA SER A 245 6.33 -15.52 19.11
C SER A 245 5.83 -16.69 18.25
N LYS A 246 5.30 -16.41 17.05
CA LYS A 246 4.74 -17.41 16.12
C LYS A 246 5.60 -17.65 14.88
N GLY A 247 6.84 -17.14 14.85
CA GLY A 247 7.76 -17.29 13.71
C GLY A 247 8.11 -15.99 12.99
N GLY A 248 7.53 -14.86 13.42
CA GLY A 248 7.82 -13.54 12.86
C GLY A 248 6.96 -13.17 11.65
N GLU A 249 6.79 -11.87 11.46
CA GLU A 249 6.12 -11.26 10.31
C GLU A 249 7.04 -10.16 9.76
N LEU A 250 7.10 -9.97 8.45
CA LEU A 250 7.93 -8.93 7.84
C LEU A 250 7.59 -7.55 8.41
N LEU A 251 6.32 -7.29 8.72
CA LEU A 251 5.88 -6.02 9.31
C LEU A 251 6.53 -5.76 10.67
N SER A 252 6.74 -6.82 11.47
CA SER A 252 7.46 -6.72 12.76
C SER A 252 8.95 -6.47 12.58
N LEU A 253 9.58 -7.02 11.54
CA LEU A 253 10.98 -6.71 11.22
C LEU A 253 11.14 -5.25 10.80
N VAL A 254 10.22 -4.74 9.97
CA VAL A 254 10.17 -3.33 9.57
C VAL A 254 9.96 -2.42 10.78
N TRP A 255 9.04 -2.76 11.69
CA TRP A 255 8.83 -2.02 12.92
C TRP A 255 10.09 -1.93 13.79
N MET A 256 10.79 -3.05 14.01
CA MET A 256 12.05 -3.06 14.77
C MET A 256 13.15 -2.24 14.08
N LEU A 257 13.23 -2.31 12.75
CA LEU A 257 14.18 -1.53 11.96
C LEU A 257 13.90 -0.03 12.07
N LEU A 258 12.64 0.38 11.99
CA LEU A 258 12.23 1.78 12.19
C LEU A 258 12.62 2.27 13.59
N ALA A 259 12.35 1.47 14.63
CA ALA A 259 12.76 1.79 16.00
C ALA A 259 14.29 1.93 16.12
N HIS A 260 15.06 1.04 15.50
CA HIS A 260 16.53 1.12 15.47
C HIS A 260 17.04 2.38 14.74
N LEU A 261 16.33 2.80 13.68
CA LEU A 261 16.62 4.03 12.94
C LEU A 261 16.09 5.31 13.63
N GLY A 262 15.45 5.18 14.79
CA GLY A 262 14.88 6.31 15.54
C GLY A 262 13.60 6.88 14.93
N ILE A 263 12.90 6.12 14.09
CA ILE A 263 11.60 6.45 13.50
C ILE A 263 10.50 5.68 14.24
N GLY A 264 9.47 6.38 14.71
CA GLY A 264 8.37 5.82 15.51
C GLY A 264 8.33 6.43 16.92
N GLU A 265 7.21 6.24 17.62
CA GLU A 265 7.06 6.76 18.99
C GLU A 265 8.17 6.20 19.88
N ARG A 266 9.03 7.10 20.35
CA ARG A 266 9.78 6.84 21.58
C ARG A 266 8.70 6.71 22.63
N PHE A 267 8.69 5.61 23.37
CA PHE A 267 7.91 5.52 24.59
C PHE A 267 8.32 6.70 25.47
N GLU A 268 7.58 7.80 25.40
CA GLU A 268 7.53 8.71 26.53
C GLU A 268 6.96 7.83 27.64
N PRO A 269 7.69 7.65 28.76
CA PRO A 269 7.06 7.12 29.95
C PRO A 269 5.84 8.01 30.14
N SER A 270 4.64 7.44 29.99
CA SER A 270 3.40 8.11 30.37
C SER A 270 3.68 8.81 31.68
N GLU A 271 3.33 10.10 31.78
CA GLU A 271 3.25 10.82 33.05
C GLU A 271 2.34 10.03 33.99
N TYR A 272 2.93 9.01 34.63
CA TYR A 272 2.38 8.15 35.66
C TYR A 272 3.17 8.39 36.94
N TYR A 273 3.68 9.61 37.09
CA TYR A 273 4.26 10.16 38.29
C TYR A 273 3.58 11.50 38.56
N ASP A 274 2.32 11.44 38.98
CA ASP A 274 1.69 12.55 39.73
C ASP A 274 0.49 12.10 40.59
N TYR A 275 0.41 10.82 40.97
CA TYR A 275 -0.67 10.33 41.84
C TYR A 275 -0.22 9.53 43.08
N TYR A 276 1.07 9.58 43.41
CA TYR A 276 1.59 8.98 44.65
C TYR A 276 2.31 9.95 45.58
N ASP A 277 2.24 11.27 45.34
CA ASP A 277 2.80 12.28 46.25
C ASP A 277 1.78 12.78 47.29
N SER A 278 0.85 11.91 47.68
CA SER A 278 -0.06 12.16 48.79
C SER A 278 -0.49 10.84 49.41
N PHE A 279 0.36 10.23 50.25
CA PHE A 279 0.00 9.47 51.48
C PHE A 279 1.27 8.99 52.22
N PHE A 280 1.86 9.92 53.00
CA PHE A 280 2.42 9.79 54.36
C PHE A 280 3.41 8.67 54.83
N ILE A 281 4.48 9.18 55.49
CA ILE A 281 5.13 8.81 56.78
C ILE A 281 6.14 7.65 56.82
N VAL A 282 7.41 8.00 57.11
CA VAL A 282 8.04 7.85 58.45
C VAL A 282 8.64 9.19 58.87
#